data_AF-A0A4R1H9T7-F1
#
_entry.id   AF-A0A4R1H9T7-F1
#
_cell.length_a   1.000
_cell.length_b   1.000
_cell.length_c   1.000
_cell.angle_alpha   90.00
_cell.angle_beta   90.00
_cell.angle_gamma   90.00
#
_symmetry.space_group_name_H-M   'P 1'
#
loop_
_entity.id
_entity.type
_entity.pdbx_description
1 polymer ?
#
loop_
_entity_poly.entity_id
_entity_poly.type
_entity_poly.pdbx_seq_one_letter_code
_entity_poly.pdbx_strand_id
1 'polypeptide(L)'
;MYLDRSLFRIIMRFASVVALVFSLAGCGGGSGGSTGFSVNVPIQSLDGAWFGSMNDTADVLRSYQITIAGGAISQILVDAVDQGLTGSIVRESDTLFTLTLSDGTVVAFFIDAAVQHAGFVDDGFNFGVVQKDAPGLPTFFINDTDGNWSGNSVVTDFTTSQEFASTASCLNLLCTANGNGVSTNVDLSGAFSSAFGRWQGTFNNSAGDSGVITVMLSADKQFAGSFACDAAGVFPVDCDFSGWVKQ
;
A
#
# COMPACT_ATOMS: atom_id res chain seq x y z
N MET A 1 -5.84 -36.19 22.52
CA MET A 1 -6.36 -34.94 23.10
C MET A 1 -5.19 -33.96 23.16
N TYR A 2 -4.93 -33.29 22.03
CA TYR A 2 -3.79 -32.39 21.85
C TYR A 2 -4.28 -30.96 22.09
N LEU A 3 -3.77 -30.34 23.14
CA LEU A 3 -3.98 -28.92 23.41
C LEU A 3 -3.08 -28.11 22.48
N ASP A 4 -3.73 -27.18 21.78
CA ASP A 4 -3.19 -26.31 20.75
C ASP A 4 -2.13 -25.34 21.34
N ARG A 5 -0.95 -25.32 20.72
CA ARG A 5 0.19 -24.48 21.12
C ARG A 5 0.09 -23.04 20.58
N SER A 6 -0.94 -22.70 19.81
CA SER A 6 -1.18 -21.36 19.26
C SER A 6 -1.62 -20.34 20.33
N LEU A 7 -2.40 -20.75 21.33
CA LEU A 7 -2.94 -19.89 22.38
C LEU A 7 -1.88 -19.43 23.42
N PHE A 8 -0.75 -20.14 23.54
CA PHE A 8 0.27 -19.81 24.54
C PHE A 8 1.19 -18.64 24.14
N ARG A 9 1.20 -18.24 22.86
CA ARG A 9 2.01 -17.10 22.39
C ARG A 9 1.27 -15.75 22.47
N ILE A 10 -0.06 -15.78 22.52
CA ILE A 10 -0.91 -14.57 22.55
C ILE A 10 -1.01 -13.97 23.97
N ILE A 11 -0.90 -14.80 25.01
CA ILE A 11 -1.04 -14.33 26.41
C ILE A 11 0.28 -13.72 26.97
N MET A 12 1.44 -13.99 26.35
CA MET A 12 2.74 -13.59 26.91
C MET A 12 3.21 -12.17 26.54
N ARG A 13 2.47 -11.43 25.68
CA ARG A 13 2.83 -10.05 25.30
C ARG A 13 2.11 -8.94 26.08
N PHE A 14 1.14 -9.28 26.93
CA PHE A 14 0.35 -8.30 27.72
C PHE A 14 0.72 -8.19 29.20
N ALA A 15 1.78 -8.88 29.66
CA ALA A 15 2.16 -8.89 31.08
C ALA A 15 3.33 -7.95 31.47
N SER A 16 3.77 -7.04 30.61
CA SER A 16 4.98 -6.22 30.86
C SER A 16 4.76 -4.71 30.76
N VAL A 17 3.64 -4.19 31.28
CA VAL A 17 3.34 -2.74 31.24
C VAL A 17 3.28 -2.05 32.62
N VAL A 18 3.59 -2.73 33.74
CA VAL A 18 3.37 -2.11 35.08
C VAL A 18 4.61 -2.02 35.99
N ALA A 19 5.84 -2.19 35.49
CA ALA A 19 7.01 -2.01 36.35
C ALA A 19 8.25 -1.50 35.62
N LEU A 20 8.38 -0.18 35.44
CA LEU A 20 9.64 0.56 35.71
C LEU A 20 9.44 2.08 35.56
N VAL A 21 8.70 2.68 36.49
CA VAL A 21 8.93 4.09 36.85
C VAL A 21 10.01 4.06 37.93
N PHE A 22 11.25 4.41 37.58
CA PHE A 22 12.16 5.29 38.32
C PHE A 22 13.62 5.10 37.87
N SER A 23 14.21 6.24 37.48
CA SER A 23 15.61 6.63 37.66
C SER A 23 16.69 5.97 36.79
N LEU A 24 17.27 6.74 35.84
CA LEU A 24 18.52 7.49 36.06
C LEU A 24 18.95 8.25 34.80
N ALA A 25 19.49 9.44 35.05
CA ALA A 25 20.04 10.38 34.08
C ALA A 25 21.40 9.92 33.53
N GLY A 26 21.72 10.37 32.31
CA GLY A 26 23.09 10.74 31.94
C GLY A 26 23.64 10.17 30.63
N CYS A 27 24.27 11.08 29.87
CA CYS A 27 25.04 10.90 28.63
C CYS A 27 24.16 10.71 27.37
N GLY A 28 24.09 11.63 26.42
CA GLY A 28 25.19 12.40 25.84
C GLY A 28 25.59 11.74 24.52
N GLY A 29 25.00 12.21 23.41
CA GLY A 29 25.25 11.66 22.08
C GLY A 29 24.37 12.35 21.05
N GLY A 30 24.80 13.53 20.60
CA GLY A 30 24.27 14.12 19.39
C GLY A 30 24.67 13.28 18.18
N SER A 31 23.70 12.96 17.34
CA SER A 31 23.97 12.39 16.02
C SER A 31 22.81 12.71 15.09
N GLY A 32 23.09 13.61 14.15
CA GLY A 32 22.48 13.67 12.83
C GLY A 32 20.98 13.81 12.82
N GLY A 33 20.50 15.05 12.93
CA GLY A 33 19.21 15.40 12.35
C GLY A 33 19.27 15.14 10.86
N SER A 34 18.77 14.00 10.41
CA SER A 34 18.17 13.92 9.09
C SER A 34 17.06 14.95 9.11
N THR A 35 17.24 16.03 8.36
CA THR A 35 16.13 16.86 7.92
C THR A 35 15.30 16.01 6.96
N GLY A 36 14.66 14.96 7.49
CA GLY A 36 13.49 14.39 6.87
C GLY A 36 12.49 15.52 6.91
N PHE A 37 12.25 16.13 5.75
CA PHE A 37 11.08 16.99 5.58
C PHE A 37 9.88 16.14 5.98
N SER A 38 9.37 16.33 7.20
CA SER A 38 8.01 15.92 7.50
C SER A 38 7.13 16.84 6.70
N VAL A 39 6.66 16.34 5.56
CA VAL A 39 5.68 17.04 4.75
C VAL A 39 4.36 16.77 5.43
N ASN A 40 3.91 17.74 6.23
CA ASN A 40 2.57 17.66 6.82
C ASN A 40 1.54 17.82 5.70
N VAL A 41 1.17 16.72 5.05
CA VAL A 41 0.15 16.68 3.99
C VAL A 41 -1.22 16.90 4.63
N PRO A 42 -1.88 18.05 4.40
CA PRO A 42 -3.21 18.29 4.96
C PRO A 42 -4.24 17.40 4.26
N ILE A 43 -5.26 16.91 4.97
CA ILE A 43 -6.32 16.09 4.36
C ILE A 43 -6.96 16.81 3.14
N GLN A 44 -7.05 18.14 3.18
CA GLN A 44 -7.59 18.95 2.09
C GLN A 44 -6.77 18.89 0.79
N SER A 45 -5.49 18.48 0.82
CA SER A 45 -4.73 18.28 -0.42
C SER A 45 -5.19 17.05 -1.19
N LEU A 46 -5.96 16.15 -0.55
CA LEU A 46 -6.58 15.00 -1.22
C LEU A 46 -7.80 15.38 -2.05
N ASP A 47 -8.37 16.59 -1.88
CA ASP A 47 -9.55 17.03 -2.63
C ASP A 47 -9.32 16.94 -4.15
N GLY A 48 -10.25 16.31 -4.87
CA GLY A 48 -10.16 16.05 -6.31
C GLY A 48 -10.81 14.72 -6.70
N ALA A 49 -10.81 14.44 -8.00
CA ALA A 49 -11.20 13.14 -8.53
C ALA A 49 -9.95 12.28 -8.70
N TRP A 50 -9.96 11.06 -8.17
CA TRP A 50 -8.86 10.10 -8.29
C TRP A 50 -9.36 8.92 -9.09
N PHE A 51 -8.74 8.69 -10.25
CA PHE A 51 -9.18 7.70 -11.21
C PHE A 51 -8.08 6.69 -11.53
N GLY A 52 -8.44 5.43 -11.69
CA GLY A 52 -7.50 4.39 -12.09
C GLY A 52 -8.13 3.02 -12.19
N SER A 53 -7.39 2.00 -11.75
CA SER A 53 -7.77 0.60 -11.85
C SER A 53 -7.72 -0.09 -10.49
N MET A 54 -8.58 -1.09 -10.32
CA MET A 54 -8.60 -1.96 -9.17
C MET A 54 -8.69 -3.42 -9.59
N ASN A 55 -8.19 -4.30 -8.74
CA ASN A 55 -8.42 -5.72 -8.74
C ASN A 55 -9.35 -6.06 -7.57
N ASP A 56 -10.52 -6.64 -7.84
CA ASP A 56 -11.42 -7.08 -6.79
C ASP A 56 -11.05 -8.45 -6.23
N THR A 57 -11.77 -8.89 -5.19
CA THR A 57 -11.53 -10.16 -4.50
C THR A 57 -11.74 -11.40 -5.38
N ALA A 58 -12.42 -11.24 -6.52
CA ALA A 58 -12.63 -12.30 -7.51
C ALA A 58 -11.58 -12.24 -8.64
N ASP A 59 -10.51 -11.47 -8.48
CA ASP A 59 -9.48 -11.16 -9.48
C ASP A 59 -10.04 -10.48 -10.74
N VAL A 60 -11.19 -9.79 -10.62
CA VAL A 60 -11.78 -9.03 -11.71
C VAL A 60 -11.22 -7.62 -11.71
N LEU A 61 -10.63 -7.25 -12.84
CA LEU A 61 -10.10 -5.92 -13.09
C LEU A 61 -11.23 -4.95 -13.45
N ARG A 62 -11.25 -3.81 -12.75
CA ARG A 62 -12.28 -2.78 -12.89
C ARG A 62 -11.68 -1.39 -12.94
N SER A 63 -12.41 -0.46 -13.53
CA SER A 63 -12.09 0.96 -13.38
C SER A 63 -12.63 1.47 -12.04
N TYR A 64 -11.86 2.29 -11.36
CA TYR A 64 -12.19 2.82 -10.04
C TYR A 64 -12.03 4.34 -10.04
N GLN A 65 -13.00 5.03 -9.46
CA GLN A 65 -12.90 6.45 -9.20
C GLN A 65 -13.35 6.76 -7.77
N ILE A 66 -12.56 7.55 -7.06
CA ILE A 66 -12.95 8.14 -5.78
C ILE A 66 -12.90 9.66 -5.88
N THR A 67 -13.97 10.34 -5.45
CA THR A 67 -14.01 11.80 -5.39
C THR A 67 -13.94 12.23 -3.94
N ILE A 68 -12.98 13.10 -3.65
CA ILE A 68 -12.75 13.68 -2.32
C ILE A 68 -13.08 15.16 -2.40
N ALA A 69 -13.91 15.66 -1.49
CA ALA A 69 -14.30 17.05 -1.43
C ALA A 69 -14.43 17.51 0.03
N GLY A 70 -13.72 18.59 0.39
CA GLY A 70 -13.74 19.11 1.76
C GLY A 70 -13.11 18.14 2.77
N GLY A 71 -12.18 17.28 2.33
CA GLY A 71 -11.52 16.28 3.17
C GLY A 71 -12.38 15.06 3.54
N ALA A 72 -13.45 14.81 2.78
CA ALA A 72 -14.28 13.63 2.92
C ALA A 72 -14.53 12.99 1.54
N ILE A 73 -14.83 11.70 1.53
CA ILE A 73 -15.19 10.99 0.30
C ILE A 73 -16.64 11.34 -0.02
N SER A 74 -16.86 11.93 -1.19
CA SER A 74 -18.19 12.33 -1.66
C SER A 74 -18.80 11.33 -2.64
N GLN A 75 -17.99 10.50 -3.31
CA GLN A 75 -18.46 9.53 -4.30
C GLN A 75 -17.40 8.44 -4.56
N ILE A 76 -17.88 7.22 -4.82
CA ILE A 76 -17.08 6.13 -5.39
C ILE A 76 -17.80 5.59 -6.63
N LEU A 77 -17.08 5.49 -7.74
CA LEU A 77 -17.55 4.84 -8.96
C LEU A 77 -16.73 3.57 -9.21
N VAL A 78 -17.41 2.48 -9.56
CA VAL A 78 -16.81 1.25 -10.08
C VAL A 78 -17.41 0.99 -11.44
N ASP A 79 -16.58 0.89 -12.48
CA ASP A 79 -17.03 0.74 -13.87
C ASP A 79 -18.04 1.83 -14.29
N ALA A 80 -17.75 3.07 -13.88
CA ALA A 80 -18.60 4.26 -14.04
C ALA A 80 -20.00 4.17 -13.40
N VAL A 81 -20.24 3.17 -12.55
CA VAL A 81 -21.46 3.02 -11.77
C VAL A 81 -21.22 3.56 -10.36
N ASP A 82 -22.07 4.50 -9.94
CA ASP A 82 -22.04 5.03 -8.58
C ASP A 82 -22.44 3.96 -7.57
N GLN A 83 -21.58 3.75 -6.57
CA GLN A 83 -21.79 2.79 -5.50
C GLN A 83 -22.65 3.38 -4.37
N GLY A 84 -22.92 4.68 -4.37
CA GLY A 84 -23.66 5.37 -3.32
C GLY A 84 -22.90 5.45 -1.99
N LEU A 85 -21.59 5.24 -2.02
CA LEU A 85 -20.72 5.25 -0.84
C LEU A 85 -20.08 6.62 -0.63
N THR A 86 -20.06 7.03 0.63
CA THR A 86 -19.36 8.22 1.12
C THR A 86 -18.45 7.80 2.28
N GLY A 87 -17.63 8.69 2.84
CA GLY A 87 -16.75 8.29 3.93
C GLY A 87 -15.92 9.40 4.54
N SER A 88 -15.31 9.09 5.69
CA SER A 88 -14.36 9.97 6.37
C SER A 88 -12.92 9.57 6.04
N ILE A 89 -12.01 10.53 6.19
CA ILE A 89 -10.58 10.34 6.00
C ILE A 89 -9.86 10.71 7.29
N VAL A 90 -9.00 9.82 7.77
CA VAL A 90 -8.10 10.03 8.90
C VAL A 90 -6.68 9.91 8.38
N ARG A 91 -5.82 10.81 8.84
CA ARG A 91 -4.39 10.76 8.51
C ARG A 91 -3.64 9.94 9.55
N GLU A 92 -2.88 8.96 9.08
CA GLU A 92 -2.02 8.11 9.92
C GLU A 92 -0.56 8.58 9.88
N SER A 93 -0.05 8.94 8.70
CA SER A 93 1.31 9.46 8.48
C SER A 93 1.31 10.59 7.42
N ASP A 94 2.49 11.02 6.96
CA ASP A 94 2.62 12.00 5.87
C ASP A 94 2.10 11.44 4.53
N THR A 95 2.18 10.12 4.35
CA THR A 95 1.87 9.42 3.09
C THR A 95 0.83 8.32 3.25
N LEU A 96 0.31 8.08 4.45
CA LEU A 96 -0.71 7.06 4.73
C LEU A 96 -1.95 7.66 5.37
N PHE A 97 -3.11 7.29 4.82
CA PHE A 97 -4.43 7.68 5.28
C PHE A 97 -5.32 6.45 5.43
N THR A 98 -6.19 6.49 6.44
CA THR A 98 -7.26 5.52 6.63
C THR A 98 -8.58 6.16 6.22
N LEU A 99 -9.33 5.49 5.36
CA LEU A 99 -10.66 5.91 4.93
C LEU A 99 -11.68 4.96 5.53
N THR A 100 -12.81 5.48 5.98
CA THR A 100 -13.92 4.66 6.47
C THR A 100 -15.16 5.01 5.68
N LEU A 101 -15.67 4.05 4.92
CA LEU A 101 -16.85 4.20 4.08
C LEU A 101 -18.14 4.09 4.91
N SER A 102 -19.23 4.59 4.37
CA SER A 102 -20.54 4.65 5.02
C SER A 102 -21.16 3.27 5.31
N ASP A 103 -20.68 2.22 4.65
CA ASP A 103 -21.04 0.82 4.89
C ASP A 103 -20.13 0.12 5.92
N GLY A 104 -19.10 0.81 6.40
CA GLY A 104 -18.15 0.32 7.39
C GLY A 104 -16.83 -0.20 6.81
N THR A 105 -16.69 -0.28 5.49
CA THR A 105 -15.43 -0.70 4.84
C THR A 105 -14.30 0.26 5.19
N VAL A 106 -13.17 -0.31 5.62
CA VAL A 106 -11.93 0.42 5.92
C VAL A 106 -10.95 0.29 4.78
N VAL A 107 -10.38 1.41 4.32
CA VAL A 107 -9.41 1.46 3.23
C VAL A 107 -8.12 2.10 3.71
N ALA A 108 -6.99 1.42 3.50
CA ALA A 108 -5.67 2.03 3.60
C ALA A 108 -5.32 2.68 2.26
N PHE A 109 -4.97 3.96 2.29
CA PHE A 109 -4.71 4.78 1.11
C PHE A 109 -3.35 5.44 1.26
N PHE A 110 -2.39 5.00 0.45
CA PHE A 110 -1.00 5.42 0.53
C PHE A 110 -0.63 6.22 -0.72
N ILE A 111 -0.21 7.47 -0.49
CA ILE A 111 -0.02 8.49 -1.52
C ILE A 111 1.47 8.74 -1.78
N ASP A 112 1.77 9.29 -2.96
CA ASP A 112 3.08 9.88 -3.20
C ASP A 112 3.22 11.27 -2.56
N ALA A 113 4.46 11.72 -2.37
CA ALA A 113 4.76 13.02 -1.74
C ALA A 113 4.19 14.22 -2.52
N ALA A 114 3.93 14.06 -3.83
CA ALA A 114 3.32 15.07 -4.68
C ALA A 114 1.79 15.09 -4.61
N VAL A 115 1.18 14.12 -3.92
CA VAL A 115 -0.28 13.96 -3.79
C VAL A 115 -0.97 13.90 -5.17
N GLN A 116 -0.33 13.19 -6.10
CA GLN A 116 -0.82 12.96 -7.46
C GLN A 116 -1.23 11.50 -7.68
N HIS A 117 -0.67 10.58 -6.90
CA HIS A 117 -0.89 9.15 -7.04
C HIS A 117 -1.21 8.52 -5.70
N ALA A 118 -2.00 7.46 -5.74
CA ALA A 118 -2.24 6.64 -4.57
C ALA A 118 -2.36 5.18 -4.97
N GLY A 119 -1.83 4.31 -4.13
CA GLY A 119 -2.33 2.94 -4.05
C GLY A 119 -3.32 2.82 -2.91
N PHE A 120 -4.20 1.84 -3.00
CA PHE A 120 -5.16 1.58 -1.95
C PHE A 120 -5.43 0.09 -1.79
N VAL A 121 -5.81 -0.30 -0.57
CA VAL A 121 -6.34 -1.62 -0.27
C VAL A 121 -7.45 -1.49 0.76
N ASP A 122 -8.56 -2.19 0.58
CA ASP A 122 -9.63 -2.26 1.58
C ASP A 122 -9.61 -3.55 2.41
N ASP A 123 -10.38 -3.57 3.49
CA ASP A 123 -10.53 -4.72 4.40
C ASP A 123 -11.20 -5.95 3.76
N GLY A 124 -11.72 -5.81 2.54
CA GLY A 124 -12.17 -6.90 1.68
C GLY A 124 -11.08 -7.50 0.81
N PHE A 125 -9.89 -6.88 0.72
CA PHE A 125 -8.81 -7.18 -0.22
C PHE A 125 -9.06 -6.71 -1.66
N ASN A 126 -9.86 -5.66 -1.85
CA ASN A 126 -9.84 -4.93 -3.10
C ASN A 126 -8.62 -4.02 -3.13
N PHE A 127 -7.79 -4.15 -4.16
CA PHE A 127 -6.53 -3.41 -4.29
C PHE A 127 -6.53 -2.58 -5.57
N GLY A 128 -5.96 -1.39 -5.56
CA GLY A 128 -5.85 -0.61 -6.78
C GLY A 128 -4.86 0.54 -6.74
N VAL A 129 -4.74 1.20 -7.88
CA VAL A 129 -3.93 2.41 -8.06
C VAL A 129 -4.77 3.47 -8.75
N VAL A 130 -4.72 4.68 -8.23
CA VAL A 130 -5.42 5.84 -8.76
C VAL A 130 -4.47 7.01 -8.94
N GLN A 131 -4.81 7.85 -9.91
CA GLN A 131 -4.15 9.12 -10.18
C GLN A 131 -5.16 10.25 -10.11
N LYS A 132 -4.75 11.34 -9.48
CA LYS A 132 -5.54 12.55 -9.35
C LYS A 132 -5.76 13.19 -10.73
N ASP A 133 -7.00 13.55 -11.00
CA ASP A 133 -7.48 14.19 -12.22
C ASP A 133 -7.15 13.44 -13.53
N ALA A 134 -6.89 12.13 -13.45
CA ALA A 134 -6.65 11.30 -14.64
C ALA A 134 -7.94 11.17 -15.49
N PRO A 135 -7.89 11.40 -16.81
CA PRO A 135 -9.08 11.36 -17.66
C PRO A 135 -9.52 9.94 -18.07
N GLY A 136 -8.69 8.93 -17.82
CA GLY A 136 -8.88 7.57 -18.28
C GLY A 136 -7.61 6.72 -18.12
N LEU A 137 -7.74 5.39 -18.33
CA LEU A 137 -6.60 4.48 -18.36
C LEU A 137 -5.98 4.47 -19.77
N PRO A 138 -4.64 4.57 -19.90
CA PRO A 138 -3.98 4.41 -21.18
C PRO A 138 -3.91 2.93 -21.57
N THR A 139 -3.37 2.66 -22.77
CA THR A 139 -2.80 1.34 -23.05
C THR A 139 -1.43 1.21 -22.36
N PHE A 140 -1.28 0.13 -21.62
CA PHE A 140 -0.03 -0.26 -20.98
C PHE A 140 0.74 -1.26 -21.86
N PHE A 141 2.06 -1.21 -21.78
CA PHE A 141 3.00 -2.11 -22.44
C PHE A 141 3.77 -2.91 -21.41
N ILE A 142 4.14 -4.13 -21.76
CA ILE A 142 4.76 -5.10 -20.84
C ILE A 142 6.01 -4.57 -20.11
N ASN A 143 6.73 -3.62 -20.72
CA ASN A 143 7.95 -3.00 -20.21
C ASN A 143 7.73 -1.65 -19.52
N ASP A 144 6.49 -1.21 -19.31
CA ASP A 144 6.21 0.05 -18.60
C ASP A 144 6.71 0.02 -17.14
N THR A 145 6.86 -1.18 -16.56
CA THR A 145 7.45 -1.42 -15.25
C THR A 145 8.97 -1.26 -15.21
N ASP A 146 9.66 -1.26 -16.36
CA ASP A 146 11.12 -1.11 -16.40
C ASP A 146 11.54 0.27 -15.86
N GLY A 147 12.57 0.28 -15.02
CA GLY A 147 13.11 1.49 -14.41
C GLY A 147 13.45 1.34 -12.93
N ASN A 148 13.82 2.46 -12.32
CA ASN A 148 14.04 2.57 -10.89
C ASN A 148 12.84 3.25 -10.25
N TRP A 149 12.49 2.81 -9.05
CA TRP A 149 11.31 3.19 -8.33
C TRP A 149 11.67 3.46 -6.87
N SER A 150 11.07 4.47 -6.25
CA SER A 150 11.25 4.76 -4.84
C SER A 150 9.96 5.25 -4.18
N GLY A 151 9.79 4.96 -2.91
CA GLY A 151 8.57 5.29 -2.18
C GLY A 151 8.54 4.55 -0.87
N ASN A 152 7.37 4.03 -0.50
CA ASN A 152 7.17 3.37 0.78
C ASN A 152 6.50 2.01 0.61
N SER A 153 6.83 1.11 1.51
CA SER A 153 6.09 -0.12 1.74
C SER A 153 5.29 0.03 3.04
N VAL A 154 4.09 -0.55 3.05
CA VAL A 154 3.10 -0.44 4.12
C VAL A 154 2.67 -1.83 4.53
N VAL A 155 2.68 -2.07 5.85
CA VAL A 155 2.07 -3.25 6.47
C VAL A 155 0.90 -2.77 7.31
N THR A 156 -0.28 -3.34 7.12
CA THR A 156 -1.50 -2.89 7.80
C THR A 156 -2.43 -4.05 8.12
N ASP A 157 -3.06 -3.99 9.30
CA ASP A 157 -4.19 -4.84 9.68
C ASP A 157 -5.49 -4.02 9.83
N PHE A 158 -5.50 -2.81 9.25
CA PHE A 158 -6.56 -1.80 9.34
C PHE A 158 -6.84 -1.25 10.75
N THR A 159 -6.13 -1.74 11.77
CA THR A 159 -6.13 -1.19 13.13
C THR A 159 -4.83 -0.45 13.42
N THR A 160 -3.74 -0.97 12.88
CA THR A 160 -2.39 -0.43 12.98
C THR A 160 -1.72 -0.51 11.62
N SER A 161 -0.85 0.45 11.34
CA SER A 161 -0.07 0.45 10.11
C SER A 161 1.37 0.86 10.40
N GLN A 162 2.29 0.27 9.63
CA GLN A 162 3.70 0.61 9.65
C GLN A 162 4.15 0.92 8.23
N GLU A 163 4.95 1.97 8.11
CA GLU A 163 5.45 2.45 6.83
C GLU A 163 6.98 2.51 6.87
N PHE A 164 7.63 2.08 5.80
CA PHE A 164 9.07 2.13 5.66
C PHE A 164 9.48 2.49 4.24
N ALA A 165 10.57 3.24 4.13
CA ALA A 165 11.15 3.57 2.84
C ALA A 165 11.50 2.29 2.06
N SER A 166 11.18 2.32 0.77
CA SER A 166 11.28 1.18 -0.11
C SER A 166 11.69 1.61 -1.51
N THR A 167 12.46 0.75 -2.18
CA THR A 167 12.95 0.99 -3.54
C THR A 167 12.78 -0.26 -4.38
N ALA A 168 12.62 -0.11 -5.69
CA ALA A 168 12.63 -1.23 -6.62
C ALA A 168 13.39 -0.87 -7.91
N SER A 169 14.04 -1.86 -8.50
CA SER A 169 14.66 -1.75 -9.83
C SER A 169 14.15 -2.89 -10.67
N CYS A 170 13.57 -2.58 -11.83
CA CYS A 170 12.96 -3.54 -12.73
C CYS A 170 13.60 -3.48 -14.12
N LEU A 171 13.86 -4.65 -14.70
CA LEU A 171 14.29 -4.78 -16.09
C LEU A 171 13.77 -6.10 -16.67
N ASN A 172 13.01 -6.02 -17.76
CA ASN A 172 12.45 -7.18 -18.46
C ASN A 172 11.64 -8.09 -17.51
N LEU A 173 10.71 -7.51 -16.76
CA LEU A 173 9.83 -8.20 -15.79
C LEU A 173 10.50 -8.78 -14.54
N LEU A 174 11.83 -8.73 -14.47
CA LEU A 174 12.58 -9.12 -13.28
C LEU A 174 12.87 -7.87 -12.46
N CYS A 175 12.47 -7.88 -11.20
CA CYS A 175 12.70 -6.77 -10.29
C CYS A 175 13.44 -7.20 -9.02
N THR A 176 14.18 -6.27 -8.44
CA THR A 176 14.66 -6.36 -7.07
C THR A 176 14.08 -5.20 -6.28
N ALA A 177 13.32 -5.51 -5.24
CA ALA A 177 12.79 -4.54 -4.29
C ALA A 177 13.55 -4.63 -2.95
N ASN A 178 13.69 -3.51 -2.26
CA ASN A 178 14.33 -3.43 -0.95
C ASN A 178 13.48 -2.55 -0.03
N GLY A 179 13.10 -3.08 1.14
CA GLY A 179 12.35 -2.37 2.16
C GLY A 179 12.55 -3.03 3.52
N ASN A 180 12.62 -2.25 4.60
CA ASN A 180 12.80 -2.74 5.97
C ASN A 180 14.00 -3.72 6.15
N GLY A 181 15.09 -3.52 5.39
CA GLY A 181 16.27 -4.39 5.42
C GLY A 181 16.09 -5.76 4.76
N VAL A 182 14.95 -6.00 4.09
CA VAL A 182 14.67 -7.21 3.32
C VAL A 182 14.85 -6.91 1.83
N SER A 183 15.59 -7.78 1.14
CA SER A 183 15.72 -7.77 -0.32
C SER A 183 14.78 -8.81 -0.91
N THR A 184 13.98 -8.41 -1.89
CA THR A 184 12.97 -9.24 -2.53
C THR A 184 13.22 -9.31 -4.02
N ASN A 185 13.40 -10.51 -4.55
CA ASN A 185 13.40 -10.74 -5.99
C ASN A 185 11.97 -10.99 -6.44
N VAL A 186 11.60 -10.39 -7.56
CA VAL A 186 10.25 -10.42 -8.11
C VAL A 186 10.33 -10.83 -9.58
N ASP A 187 9.48 -11.76 -9.97
CA ASP A 187 9.28 -12.18 -11.35
C ASP A 187 7.85 -11.87 -11.77
N LEU A 188 7.68 -10.87 -12.63
CA LEU A 188 6.39 -10.40 -13.17
C LEU A 188 5.99 -11.09 -14.48
N SER A 189 6.60 -12.24 -14.81
CA SER A 189 6.29 -13.00 -16.03
C SER A 189 4.98 -13.80 -15.99
N GLY A 190 4.12 -13.57 -15.00
CA GLY A 190 2.83 -14.24 -14.85
C GLY A 190 1.80 -13.71 -15.85
N ALA A 191 0.76 -13.05 -15.34
CA ALA A 191 -0.27 -12.44 -16.19
C ALA A 191 -0.06 -10.93 -16.34
N PHE A 192 -0.44 -10.41 -17.52
CA PHE A 192 -0.36 -8.99 -17.84
C PHE A 192 -1.69 -8.50 -18.43
N SER A 193 -2.17 -7.36 -17.94
CA SER A 193 -3.34 -6.67 -18.48
C SER A 193 -2.93 -5.31 -19.05
N SER A 194 -2.95 -5.19 -20.38
CA SER A 194 -2.64 -3.94 -21.07
C SER A 194 -3.70 -2.86 -20.93
N ALA A 195 -4.94 -3.23 -20.53
CA ALA A 195 -6.05 -2.29 -20.37
C ALA A 195 -6.07 -1.64 -18.97
N PHE A 196 -5.57 -2.36 -17.95
CA PHE A 196 -5.63 -1.92 -16.55
C PHE A 196 -4.26 -1.73 -15.90
N GLY A 197 -3.18 -2.00 -16.64
CA GLY A 197 -1.82 -1.81 -16.16
C GLY A 197 -1.49 -2.74 -15.00
N ARG A 198 -1.94 -4.00 -15.06
CA ARG A 198 -1.68 -5.02 -14.03
C ARG A 198 -0.63 -6.01 -14.50
N TRP A 199 0.36 -6.28 -13.65
CA TRP A 199 1.28 -7.41 -13.74
C TRP A 199 1.07 -8.31 -12.53
N GLN A 200 1.09 -9.62 -12.77
CA GLN A 200 1.06 -10.65 -11.74
C GLN A 200 2.33 -11.48 -11.84
N GLY A 201 2.79 -11.96 -10.69
CA GLY A 201 4.06 -12.61 -10.60
C GLY A 201 4.24 -13.39 -9.30
N THR A 202 5.49 -13.73 -9.05
CA THR A 202 5.92 -14.35 -7.80
C THR A 202 7.06 -13.54 -7.19
N PHE A 203 7.28 -13.73 -5.90
CA PHE A 203 8.43 -13.16 -5.22
C PHE A 203 9.12 -14.20 -4.33
N ASN A 204 10.39 -13.94 -4.04
CA ASN A 204 11.15 -14.60 -2.99
C ASN A 204 12.08 -13.59 -2.32
N ASN A 205 12.11 -13.58 -0.99
CA ASN A 205 12.85 -12.59 -0.24
C ASN A 205 14.04 -13.18 0.54
N SER A 206 14.89 -12.31 1.06
CA SER A 206 16.07 -12.68 1.86
C SER A 206 15.74 -13.21 3.26
N ALA A 207 14.50 -13.06 3.72
CA ALA A 207 14.01 -13.61 4.98
C ALA A 207 13.55 -15.08 4.83
N GLY A 208 13.40 -15.56 3.60
CA GLY A 208 12.98 -16.92 3.27
C GLY A 208 11.52 -17.06 2.86
N ASP A 209 10.78 -15.94 2.78
CA ASP A 209 9.38 -15.94 2.36
C ASP A 209 9.27 -15.93 0.84
N SER A 210 8.18 -16.51 0.34
CA SER A 210 7.86 -16.53 -1.08
C SER A 210 6.37 -16.57 -1.30
N GLY A 211 5.89 -16.01 -2.40
CA GLY A 211 4.46 -15.98 -2.65
C GLY A 211 4.10 -15.30 -3.96
N VAL A 212 2.90 -14.74 -3.99
CA VAL A 212 2.36 -14.04 -5.15
C VAL A 212 2.53 -12.54 -4.98
N ILE A 213 2.70 -11.85 -6.11
CA ILE A 213 2.78 -10.40 -6.15
C ILE A 213 1.96 -9.87 -7.32
N THR A 214 1.27 -8.76 -7.08
CA THR A 214 0.62 -7.98 -8.12
C THR A 214 1.16 -6.57 -8.11
N VAL A 215 1.43 -6.02 -9.28
CA VAL A 215 1.83 -4.63 -9.49
C VAL A 215 0.81 -3.97 -10.41
N MET A 216 0.36 -2.77 -10.05
CA MET A 216 -0.52 -1.93 -10.86
C MET A 216 0.11 -0.56 -11.07
N LEU A 217 -0.05 0.03 -12.25
CA LEU A 217 0.48 1.35 -12.57
C LEU A 217 -0.61 2.43 -12.64
N SER A 218 -0.24 3.66 -12.28
CA SER A 218 -1.05 4.86 -12.54
C SER A 218 -1.23 5.12 -14.05
N ALA A 219 -2.21 5.96 -14.39
CA ALA A 219 -2.52 6.27 -15.79
C ALA A 219 -1.36 6.96 -16.54
N ASP A 220 -0.50 7.71 -15.85
CA ASP A 220 0.71 8.31 -16.42
C ASP A 220 1.97 7.42 -16.32
N LYS A 221 1.82 6.22 -15.74
CA LYS A 221 2.89 5.22 -15.56
C LYS A 221 4.05 5.72 -14.67
N GLN A 222 3.83 6.78 -13.88
CA GLN A 222 4.82 7.35 -12.96
C GLN A 222 4.71 6.80 -11.54
N PHE A 223 3.64 6.09 -11.22
CA PHE A 223 3.45 5.45 -9.91
C PHE A 223 3.07 3.98 -10.07
N ALA A 224 3.64 3.15 -9.19
CA ALA A 224 3.36 1.74 -9.07
C ALA A 224 2.84 1.43 -7.67
N GLY A 225 1.67 0.83 -7.59
CA GLY A 225 1.20 0.17 -6.38
C GLY A 225 1.45 -1.33 -6.49
N SER A 226 1.83 -1.98 -5.39
CA SER A 226 1.89 -3.44 -5.34
C SER A 226 1.33 -4.03 -4.06
N PHE A 227 0.87 -5.26 -4.13
CA PHE A 227 0.74 -6.13 -2.96
C PHE A 227 1.51 -7.43 -3.18
N ALA A 228 2.16 -7.93 -2.13
CA ALA A 228 2.85 -9.21 -2.10
C ALA A 228 2.34 -10.00 -0.90
N CYS A 229 1.83 -11.22 -1.13
CA CYS A 229 1.32 -12.07 -0.06
C CYS A 229 2.03 -13.42 -0.07
N ASP A 230 2.44 -13.89 1.10
CA ASP A 230 2.97 -15.25 1.27
C ASP A 230 1.94 -16.28 0.79
N ALA A 231 2.39 -17.35 0.12
CA ALA A 231 1.55 -18.46 -0.30
C ALA A 231 0.81 -19.16 0.86
N ALA A 232 1.28 -19.03 2.09
CA ALA A 232 0.60 -19.51 3.30
C ALA A 232 -0.48 -18.55 3.84
N GLY A 233 -0.60 -17.36 3.26
CA GLY A 233 -1.06 -16.16 3.96
C GLY A 233 -2.56 -15.99 4.17
N VAL A 234 -2.92 -15.44 5.33
CA VAL A 234 -4.22 -14.89 5.68
C VAL A 234 -4.16 -13.37 5.45
N PHE A 235 -4.96 -12.87 4.51
CA PHE A 235 -5.18 -11.43 4.38
C PHE A 235 -5.83 -10.84 5.65
N PRO A 236 -5.40 -9.67 6.14
CA PRO A 236 -4.33 -8.82 5.61
C PRO A 236 -2.92 -9.09 6.17
N VAL A 237 -2.80 -9.94 7.21
CA VAL A 237 -1.59 -10.07 8.05
C VAL A 237 -0.36 -10.55 7.28
N ASP A 238 -0.56 -11.42 6.29
CA ASP A 238 0.53 -12.03 5.53
C ASP A 238 0.75 -11.35 4.16
N CYS A 239 0.34 -10.08 4.06
CA CYS A 239 0.48 -9.27 2.86
C CYS A 239 1.19 -7.94 3.15
N ASP A 240 2.17 -7.61 2.30
CA ASP A 240 2.83 -6.32 2.27
C ASP A 240 2.32 -5.50 1.08
N PHE A 241 2.10 -4.21 1.29
CA PHE A 241 1.70 -3.26 0.26
C PHE A 241 2.85 -2.31 -0.04
N SER A 242 2.90 -1.73 -1.24
CA SER A 242 3.88 -0.70 -1.56
C SER A 242 3.35 0.30 -2.56
N GLY A 243 3.83 1.53 -2.46
CA GLY A 243 3.62 2.60 -3.42
C GLY A 243 4.97 3.22 -3.81
N TRP A 244 5.30 3.21 -5.09
CA TRP A 244 6.57 3.74 -5.58
C TRP A 244 6.36 4.71 -6.75
N VAL A 245 7.15 5.77 -6.77
CA VAL A 245 7.26 6.74 -7.86
C VAL A 245 8.50 6.41 -8.70
N LYS A 246 8.34 6.47 -10.03
CA LYS A 246 9.41 6.26 -11.00
C LYS A 246 10.47 7.38 -10.90
N GLN A 247 11.76 7.01 -11.02
CA GLN A 247 12.91 7.91 -10.91
C GLN A 247 13.51 8.28 -12.26
#